data_AF-A0A2A6XGC6-F1
#
_entry.id   AF-A0A2A6XGC6-F1
#
_cell.length_a   1.000
_cell.length_b   1.000
_cell.length_c   1.000
_cell.angle_alpha   90.00
_cell.angle_beta   90.00
_cell.angle_gamma   90.00
#
_symmetry.space_group_name_H-M   'P 1'
#
loop_
_entity.id
_entity.type
_entity.pdbx_description
1 polymer ?
#
loop_
_entity_poly.entity_id
_entity_poly.type
_entity_poly.pdbx_seq_one_letter_code
_entity_poly.pdbx_strand_id
1 'polypeptide(L)'
;MKKTILLSLSLASSLLRAEDNGFFVGAGYQIGEAVQMVKNTGELKNLNDKYEQLSQYLNQVASLKQSIQNANNIELVNSSLNDLKSFTNNNYNSTTQSPIFNAVQAVITSVLGFWSLYAGNYFTFFVGNKDTKRPADVYGNPPFKTIIENCSGIENCAMNQTTYNEMKKLAEDLQAAQQNATTKGNNLCALSGCATTEGSNTPSSTVSNALETAQKLMDLIANTKTAMMWKNIVIAGVTNRPGGAGAITSTGPVTDYAVFNNIKAMIPILQQAVTLSQSNHTLSNQLQAQATGTQTNPQFAKDIYNLAQNQKQVISYAQDIFNLFNSIPKDQYKYLEKAYLKVPNLGQTPTNPYRQEVNLNQEIQTIKNNVSYYGNRVDAALSVARDVYNLKSNQANIVTAYSNANNLSQEISKLPYNQVNTKDIVTLPHDKNAPAAGQYNYQINPEQQSNLNQALAAMSNNPFKKVGMISSQNNNGAL
;
A
#
# COMPACT_ATOMS: atom_id res chain seq x y z
N MET A 1 82.58 -18.40 21.81
CA MET A 1 83.74 -17.69 21.23
C MET A 1 83.59 -16.19 21.50
N LYS A 2 84.58 -15.59 22.19
CA LYS A 2 85.14 -14.21 22.10
C LYS A 2 84.24 -13.14 21.42
N LYS A 3 84.01 -11.90 21.87
CA LYS A 3 84.53 -10.91 22.86
C LYS A 3 83.50 -9.74 22.83
N THR A 4 83.04 -9.18 23.94
CA THR A 4 83.42 -7.83 24.48
C THR A 4 83.17 -6.66 23.51
N ILE A 5 82.32 -5.67 23.83
CA ILE A 5 82.63 -4.32 24.38
C ILE A 5 81.30 -3.71 24.89
N LEU A 6 81.09 -3.49 26.21
CA LEU A 6 81.47 -2.34 27.08
C LEU A 6 80.72 -1.03 26.75
N LEU A 7 79.77 -0.66 27.63
CA LEU A 7 79.75 0.53 28.54
C LEU A 7 79.10 1.77 27.88
N SER A 8 77.86 2.15 28.21
CA SER A 8 77.37 2.90 29.39
C SER A 8 77.50 4.43 29.30
N LEU A 9 76.41 5.09 29.70
CA LEU A 9 76.29 6.41 30.33
C LEU A 9 76.68 7.66 29.51
N SER A 10 75.61 8.29 29.00
CA SER A 10 75.20 9.68 29.31
C SER A 10 76.27 10.64 29.87
N LEU A 11 76.44 11.77 29.19
CA LEU A 11 76.58 13.06 29.87
C LEU A 11 75.97 14.18 29.02
N ALA A 12 75.03 14.89 29.64
CA ALA A 12 74.47 16.15 29.16
C ALA A 12 75.47 17.30 29.41
N SER A 13 75.10 18.48 28.88
CA SER A 13 75.73 19.81 28.99
C SER A 13 76.90 20.07 28.03
N SER A 14 77.02 21.21 27.36
CA SER A 14 76.18 22.39 27.23
C SER A 14 76.84 23.33 26.21
N LEU A 15 76.01 24.09 25.49
CA LEU A 15 76.21 25.48 25.07
C LEU A 15 77.39 25.88 24.17
N LEU A 16 76.98 26.68 23.17
CA LEU A 16 77.74 27.65 22.35
C LEU A 16 78.51 27.09 21.16
N ARG A 17 77.88 27.18 19.98
CA ARG A 17 78.38 28.02 18.87
C ARG A 17 77.27 28.21 17.83
N ALA A 18 77.06 29.47 17.47
CA ALA A 18 76.29 29.85 16.30
C ALA A 18 76.96 29.28 15.05
N GLU A 19 76.17 28.74 14.14
CA GLU A 19 76.26 28.93 12.68
C GLU A 19 75.22 28.02 12.01
N ASP A 20 74.51 28.61 11.03
CA ASP A 20 73.72 28.00 9.97
C ASP A 20 73.17 26.59 10.18
N ASN A 21 71.84 26.45 10.14
CA ASN A 21 71.15 25.39 9.39
C ASN A 21 69.63 25.62 9.41
N GLY A 22 69.06 25.84 8.22
CA GLY A 22 67.63 26.09 7.93
C GLY A 22 66.65 24.96 8.28
N PHE A 23 66.92 24.15 9.30
CA PHE A 23 66.10 23.02 9.72
C PHE A 23 64.84 23.45 10.49
N PHE A 24 64.90 24.55 11.25
CA PHE A 24 63.74 25.07 11.99
C PHE A 24 62.76 25.89 11.13
N VAL A 25 63.17 26.32 9.94
CA VAL A 25 62.28 26.98 8.97
C VAL A 25 61.45 25.95 8.19
N GLY A 26 62.01 24.76 7.92
CA GLY A 26 61.32 23.67 7.21
C GLY A 26 60.21 22.98 8.01
N ALA A 27 60.40 22.76 9.31
CA ALA A 27 59.35 22.22 10.17
C ALA A 27 58.24 23.26 10.44
N GLY A 28 58.57 24.54 10.63
CA GLY A 28 57.57 25.62 10.75
C GLY A 28 56.78 25.84 9.47
N TYR A 29 57.40 25.65 8.30
CA TYR A 29 56.74 25.73 6.99
C TYR A 29 55.83 24.53 6.71
N GLN A 30 56.27 23.29 6.97
CA GLN A 30 55.42 22.09 6.82
C GLN A 30 54.29 22.02 7.87
N ILE A 31 54.55 22.44 9.11
CA ILE A 31 53.50 22.58 10.13
C ILE A 31 52.58 23.76 9.76
N GLY A 32 53.10 24.86 9.23
CA GLY A 32 52.33 25.99 8.72
C GLY A 32 51.40 25.60 7.56
N GLU A 33 51.91 24.85 6.57
CA GLU A 33 51.13 24.33 5.44
C GLU A 33 50.11 23.27 5.89
N ALA A 34 50.47 22.35 6.79
CA ALA A 34 49.54 21.36 7.33
C ALA A 34 48.45 22.00 8.20
N VAL A 35 48.80 22.97 9.05
CA VAL A 35 47.83 23.74 9.85
C VAL A 35 46.96 24.61 8.94
N GLN A 36 47.52 25.18 7.87
CA GLN A 36 46.75 25.95 6.88
C GLN A 36 45.83 25.03 6.07
N MET A 37 46.27 23.83 5.69
CA MET A 37 45.42 22.82 5.04
C MET A 37 44.30 22.33 5.97
N VAL A 38 44.56 22.10 7.26
CA VAL A 38 43.55 21.72 8.26
C VAL A 38 42.56 22.86 8.51
N LYS A 39 43.03 24.12 8.55
CA LYS A 39 42.15 25.29 8.64
C LYS A 39 41.28 25.43 7.40
N ASN A 40 41.87 25.38 6.20
CA ASN A 40 41.15 25.50 4.93
C ASN A 40 40.13 24.35 4.75
N THR A 41 40.44 23.13 5.21
CA THR A 41 39.50 21.99 5.16
C THR A 41 38.39 22.10 6.21
N GLY A 42 38.69 22.61 7.41
CA GLY A 42 37.70 22.91 8.45
C GLY A 42 36.73 24.02 8.04
N GLU A 43 37.25 25.09 7.43
CA GLU A 43 36.44 26.20 6.87
C GLU A 43 35.55 25.73 5.72
N LEU A 44 36.10 24.92 4.80
CA LEU A 44 35.34 24.35 3.69
C LEU A 44 34.24 23.40 4.18
N LYS A 45 34.52 22.58 5.21
CA LYS A 45 33.52 21.71 5.83
C LYS A 45 32.41 22.53 6.48
N ASN A 46 32.77 23.52 7.31
CA ASN A 46 31.79 24.42 7.95
C ASN A 46 30.93 25.15 6.91
N LEU A 47 31.52 25.61 5.81
CA LEU A 47 30.80 26.26 4.72
C LEU A 47 29.85 25.28 4.00
N ASN A 48 30.31 24.06 3.71
CA ASN A 48 29.48 23.01 3.12
C ASN A 48 28.28 22.68 4.01
N ASP A 49 28.50 22.48 5.31
CA ASP A 49 27.44 22.12 6.26
C ASP A 49 26.40 23.25 6.36
N LYS A 50 26.87 24.52 6.40
CA LYS A 50 25.99 25.70 6.36
C LYS A 50 25.24 25.84 5.03
N TYR A 51 25.87 25.56 3.88
CA TYR A 51 25.21 25.57 2.58
C TYR A 51 24.13 24.49 2.48
N GLU A 52 24.40 23.29 2.99
CA GLU A 52 23.46 22.16 2.97
C GLU A 52 22.25 22.49 3.84
N GLN A 53 22.48 23.00 5.04
CA GLN A 53 21.42 23.45 5.95
C GLN A 53 20.60 24.61 5.36
N LEU A 54 21.24 25.59 4.72
CA LEU A 54 20.54 26.69 4.04
C LEU A 54 19.67 26.15 2.90
N SER A 55 20.19 25.24 2.07
CA SER A 55 19.43 24.62 0.98
C SER A 55 18.21 23.86 1.50
N GLN A 56 18.35 23.12 2.61
CA GLN A 56 17.23 22.46 3.27
C GLN A 56 16.16 23.44 3.75
N TYR A 57 16.53 24.55 4.39
CA TYR A 57 15.55 25.56 4.82
C TYR A 57 14.85 26.24 3.64
N LEU A 58 15.56 26.52 2.54
CA LEU A 58 14.95 27.08 1.33
C LEU A 58 13.92 26.11 0.71
N ASN A 59 14.26 24.83 0.64
CA ASN A 59 13.33 23.79 0.17
C ASN A 59 12.11 23.66 1.10
N GLN A 60 12.31 23.77 2.41
CA GLN A 60 11.23 23.77 3.39
C GLN A 60 10.31 24.98 3.23
N VAL A 61 10.85 26.19 3.05
CA VAL A 61 10.06 27.40 2.78
C VAL A 61 9.27 27.25 1.48
N ALA A 62 9.88 26.75 0.40
CA ALA A 62 9.21 26.53 -0.87
C ALA A 62 8.03 25.55 -0.76
N SER A 63 8.25 24.40 -0.10
CA SER A 63 7.21 23.40 0.13
C SER A 63 6.06 23.92 0.99
N LEU A 64 6.37 24.58 2.10
CA LEU A 64 5.35 25.15 3.00
C LEU A 64 4.56 26.26 2.32
N LYS A 65 5.21 27.09 1.49
CA LYS A 65 4.54 28.13 0.71
C LYS A 65 3.49 27.52 -0.21
N GLN A 66 3.85 26.47 -0.95
CA GLN A 66 2.92 25.77 -1.83
C GLN A 66 1.74 25.17 -1.05
N SER A 67 1.99 24.50 0.07
CA SER A 67 0.93 23.94 0.92
C SER A 67 -0.01 25.02 1.46
N ILE A 68 0.51 26.17 1.90
CA ILE A 68 -0.31 27.30 2.37
C ILE A 68 -1.13 27.88 1.22
N GLN A 69 -0.56 28.01 0.02
CA GLN A 69 -1.27 28.47 -1.18
C GLN A 69 -2.40 27.51 -1.55
N ASN A 70 -2.14 26.20 -1.56
CA ASN A 70 -3.15 25.18 -1.85
C ASN A 70 -4.32 25.23 -0.87
N ALA A 71 -4.03 25.28 0.44
CA ALA A 71 -5.03 25.32 1.49
C ALA A 71 -5.91 26.58 1.47
N ASN A 72 -5.36 27.71 0.99
CA ASN A 72 -6.10 28.97 0.82
C ASN A 72 -6.78 29.08 -0.56
N ASN A 73 -6.52 28.18 -1.50
CA ASN A 73 -7.16 28.16 -2.80
C ASN A 73 -8.53 27.48 -2.69
N ILE A 74 -9.58 28.30 -2.57
CA ILE A 74 -10.98 27.87 -2.40
C ILE A 74 -11.42 26.96 -3.55
N GLU A 75 -11.07 27.29 -4.79
CA GLU A 75 -11.46 26.51 -5.97
C GLU A 75 -10.82 25.11 -5.93
N LEU A 76 -9.53 25.03 -5.59
CA LEU A 76 -8.81 23.76 -5.46
C LEU A 76 -9.39 22.90 -4.32
N VAL A 77 -9.68 23.50 -3.17
CA VAL A 77 -10.29 22.81 -2.02
C VAL A 77 -11.69 22.30 -2.38
N ASN A 78 -12.52 23.12 -3.01
CA ASN A 78 -13.86 22.73 -3.45
C ASN A 78 -13.83 21.66 -4.53
N SER A 79 -12.92 21.76 -5.50
CA SER A 79 -12.71 20.73 -6.51
C SER A 79 -12.30 19.40 -5.88
N SER A 80 -11.37 19.42 -4.92
CA SER A 80 -10.94 18.24 -4.18
C SER A 80 -12.08 17.62 -3.37
N LEU A 81 -12.88 18.43 -2.68
CA LEU A 81 -14.05 17.97 -1.95
C LEU A 81 -15.09 17.35 -2.90
N ASN A 82 -15.35 17.96 -4.05
CA ASN A 82 -16.27 17.42 -5.05
C ASN A 82 -15.81 16.07 -5.60
N ASP A 83 -14.50 15.90 -5.81
CA ASP A 83 -13.91 14.62 -6.19
C ASP A 83 -14.13 13.55 -5.13
N LEU A 84 -13.88 13.88 -3.85
CA LEU A 84 -14.13 12.99 -2.72
C LEU A 84 -15.62 12.61 -2.60
N LYS A 85 -16.53 13.57 -2.80
CA LYS A 85 -17.98 13.33 -2.76
C LYS A 85 -18.43 12.46 -3.93
N SER A 86 -17.93 12.75 -5.13
CA SER A 86 -18.22 11.98 -6.34
C SER A 86 -17.79 10.53 -6.18
N PHE A 87 -16.58 10.29 -5.67
CA PHE A 87 -16.11 8.95 -5.34
C PHE A 87 -17.03 8.26 -4.32
N THR A 88 -17.32 8.93 -3.20
CA THR A 88 -18.16 8.37 -2.13
C THR A 88 -19.53 7.95 -2.67
N ASN A 89 -20.19 8.82 -3.45
CA ASN A 89 -21.50 8.55 -4.02
C ASN A 89 -21.47 7.40 -5.03
N ASN A 90 -20.45 7.35 -5.90
CA ASN A 90 -20.31 6.26 -6.86
C ASN A 90 -20.04 4.93 -6.14
N ASN A 91 -19.15 4.90 -5.16
CA ASN A 91 -18.83 3.71 -4.38
C ASN A 91 -20.03 3.22 -3.55
N TYR A 92 -20.86 4.12 -3.05
CA TYR A 92 -22.00 3.81 -2.19
C TYR A 92 -23.25 3.37 -2.98
N ASN A 93 -23.57 4.06 -4.09
CA ASN A 93 -24.86 3.89 -4.79
C ASN A 93 -24.77 3.07 -6.09
N SER A 94 -23.60 2.93 -6.71
CA SER A 94 -23.49 2.24 -8.00
C SER A 94 -23.25 0.75 -7.84
N THR A 95 -23.88 -0.06 -8.70
CA THR A 95 -23.62 -1.50 -8.86
C THR A 95 -22.67 -1.80 -10.02
N THR A 96 -22.10 -0.78 -10.67
CA THR A 96 -21.24 -0.95 -11.86
C THR A 96 -19.96 -0.13 -11.79
N GLN A 97 -20.02 1.08 -11.23
CA GLN A 97 -18.85 1.96 -11.04
C GLN A 97 -18.25 1.87 -9.63
N SER A 98 -18.91 1.20 -8.68
CA SER A 98 -18.40 1.09 -7.31
C SER A 98 -17.22 0.11 -7.23
N PRO A 99 -16.02 0.54 -6.78
CA PRO A 99 -14.90 -0.36 -6.57
C PRO A 99 -15.23 -1.48 -5.57
N ILE A 100 -15.89 -1.16 -4.46
CA ILE A 100 -16.20 -2.14 -3.42
C ILE A 100 -17.29 -3.10 -3.87
N PHE A 101 -18.35 -2.62 -4.55
CA PHE A 101 -19.38 -3.50 -5.08
C PHE A 101 -18.78 -4.50 -6.09
N ASN A 102 -17.96 -4.01 -7.03
CA ASN A 102 -17.32 -4.86 -8.03
C ASN A 102 -16.37 -5.89 -7.38
N ALA A 103 -15.66 -5.49 -6.31
CA ALA A 103 -14.84 -6.41 -5.54
C ALA A 103 -15.67 -7.47 -4.80
N VAL A 104 -16.81 -7.09 -4.19
CA VAL A 104 -17.77 -8.03 -3.60
C VAL A 104 -18.25 -9.03 -4.63
N GLN A 105 -18.65 -8.56 -5.82
CA GLN A 105 -19.14 -9.42 -6.89
C GLN A 105 -18.10 -10.48 -7.27
N ALA A 106 -16.85 -10.08 -7.50
CA ALA A 106 -15.75 -10.98 -7.83
C ALA A 106 -15.49 -12.01 -6.72
N VAL A 107 -15.51 -11.57 -5.45
CA VAL A 107 -15.28 -12.45 -4.31
C VAL A 107 -16.42 -13.45 -4.15
N ILE A 108 -17.68 -13.04 -4.25
CA ILE A 108 -18.81 -13.97 -4.21
C ILE A 108 -18.77 -14.95 -5.39
N THR A 109 -18.45 -14.48 -6.59
CA THR A 109 -18.20 -15.32 -7.76
C THR A 109 -17.15 -16.39 -7.46
N SER A 110 -16.03 -16.00 -6.84
CA SER A 110 -14.93 -16.89 -6.50
C SER A 110 -15.28 -17.90 -5.41
N VAL A 111 -16.05 -17.51 -4.38
CA VAL A 111 -16.53 -18.41 -3.32
C VAL A 111 -17.44 -19.48 -3.91
N LEU A 112 -18.43 -19.08 -4.71
CA LEU A 112 -19.30 -20.03 -5.40
C LEU A 112 -18.50 -20.87 -6.40
N GLY A 113 -17.47 -20.30 -7.04
CA GLY A 113 -16.58 -20.99 -7.99
C GLY A 113 -15.82 -22.10 -7.28
N PHE A 114 -15.23 -21.80 -6.13
CA PHE A 114 -14.60 -22.79 -5.27
C PHE A 114 -15.59 -23.85 -4.78
N TRP A 115 -16.81 -23.47 -4.37
CA TRP A 115 -17.85 -24.43 -4.01
C TRP A 115 -18.18 -25.39 -5.16
N SER A 116 -18.25 -24.89 -6.39
CA SER A 116 -18.45 -25.73 -7.57
C SER A 116 -17.30 -26.73 -7.77
N LEU A 117 -16.05 -26.30 -7.56
CA LEU A 117 -14.89 -27.19 -7.58
C LEU A 117 -14.91 -28.23 -6.46
N TYR A 118 -15.24 -27.84 -5.24
CA TYR A 118 -15.22 -28.70 -4.05
C TYR A 118 -16.35 -29.73 -4.04
N ALA A 119 -17.59 -29.27 -4.24
CA ALA A 119 -18.79 -30.07 -4.29
C ALA A 119 -19.44 -29.95 -5.67
N GLY A 120 -20.25 -28.91 -5.89
CA GLY A 120 -20.95 -28.66 -7.15
C GLY A 120 -21.74 -29.87 -7.64
N ASN A 121 -21.55 -30.22 -8.91
CA ASN A 121 -22.22 -31.35 -9.57
C ASN A 121 -21.49 -32.69 -9.45
N TYR A 122 -20.28 -32.72 -8.90
CA TYR A 122 -19.53 -33.95 -8.66
C TYR A 122 -18.49 -33.75 -7.56
N PHE A 123 -18.66 -34.40 -6.41
CA PHE A 123 -17.91 -34.04 -5.22
C PHE A 123 -16.47 -34.53 -5.27
N THR A 124 -15.58 -33.75 -4.65
CA THR A 124 -14.18 -34.08 -4.41
C THR A 124 -13.95 -34.80 -3.09
N PHE A 125 -15.04 -35.19 -2.44
CA PHE A 125 -15.13 -35.93 -1.18
C PHE A 125 -16.36 -36.85 -1.27
N PHE A 126 -16.49 -37.78 -0.34
CA PHE A 126 -17.62 -38.70 -0.28
C PHE A 126 -18.54 -38.37 0.89
N VAL A 127 -19.84 -38.38 0.64
CA VAL A 127 -20.84 -38.10 1.67
C VAL A 127 -21.44 -39.42 2.18
N GLY A 128 -21.31 -39.65 3.48
CA GLY A 128 -21.90 -40.79 4.18
C GLY A 128 -23.09 -40.37 5.05
N ASN A 129 -24.08 -41.26 5.14
CA ASN A 129 -25.17 -41.13 6.11
C ASN A 129 -24.81 -41.93 7.37
N LYS A 130 -24.66 -41.24 8.51
CA LYS A 130 -24.21 -41.84 9.77
C LYS A 130 -25.23 -42.83 10.34
N ASP A 131 -26.52 -42.54 10.16
CA ASP A 131 -27.61 -43.34 10.73
C ASP A 131 -27.78 -44.66 10.00
N THR A 132 -27.72 -44.63 8.66
CA THR A 132 -27.86 -45.82 7.83
C THR A 132 -26.54 -46.56 7.60
N LYS A 133 -25.41 -45.94 7.96
CA LYS A 133 -24.04 -46.42 7.68
C LYS A 133 -23.81 -46.76 6.20
N ARG A 134 -24.47 -46.00 5.30
CA ARG A 134 -24.43 -46.19 3.85
C ARG A 134 -24.01 -44.89 3.15
N PRO A 135 -23.60 -44.96 1.86
CA PRO A 135 -23.48 -43.76 1.03
C PRO A 135 -24.76 -42.92 1.13
N ALA A 136 -24.61 -41.61 1.30
CA ALA A 136 -25.75 -40.70 1.27
C ALA A 136 -26.30 -40.61 -0.17
N ASP A 137 -27.62 -40.65 -0.30
CA ASP A 137 -28.32 -40.43 -1.57
C ASP A 137 -28.43 -38.93 -1.86
N VAL A 138 -27.31 -38.33 -2.26
CA VAL A 138 -27.19 -36.92 -2.62
C VAL A 138 -26.56 -36.80 -4.00
N TYR A 139 -27.13 -35.92 -4.83
CA TYR A 139 -26.66 -35.72 -6.20
C TYR A 139 -25.21 -35.23 -6.23
N GLY A 140 -24.37 -35.90 -7.03
CA GLY A 140 -22.95 -35.59 -7.17
C GLY A 140 -22.02 -36.40 -6.24
N ASN A 141 -22.56 -37.24 -5.35
CA ASN A 141 -21.75 -38.12 -4.50
C ASN A 141 -20.95 -39.13 -5.36
N PRO A 142 -19.61 -39.21 -5.23
CA PRO A 142 -18.82 -40.11 -6.04
C PRO A 142 -19.05 -41.58 -5.69
N PRO A 143 -18.88 -42.49 -6.68
CA PRO A 143 -18.78 -43.91 -6.38
C PRO A 143 -17.70 -44.15 -5.33
N PHE A 144 -17.97 -45.00 -4.34
CA PHE A 144 -17.04 -45.27 -3.24
C PHE A 144 -15.65 -45.72 -3.73
N LYS A 145 -15.58 -46.42 -4.88
CA LYS A 145 -14.33 -46.79 -5.55
C LYS A 145 -13.39 -45.60 -5.80
N THR A 146 -13.95 -44.43 -6.12
CA THR A 146 -13.19 -43.19 -6.34
C THR A 146 -12.38 -42.79 -5.10
N ILE A 147 -12.93 -43.00 -3.91
CA ILE A 147 -12.26 -42.69 -2.64
C ILE A 147 -11.11 -43.65 -2.40
N ILE A 148 -11.30 -44.94 -2.68
CA ILE A 148 -10.26 -45.96 -2.55
C ILE A 148 -9.07 -45.64 -3.48
N GLU A 149 -9.35 -45.14 -4.69
CA GLU A 149 -8.32 -44.85 -5.70
C GLU A 149 -7.61 -43.50 -5.46
N ASN A 150 -8.32 -42.48 -4.96
CA ASN A 150 -7.82 -41.10 -4.94
C ASN A 150 -7.58 -40.53 -3.53
N CYS A 151 -8.00 -41.20 -2.46
CA CYS A 151 -7.83 -40.74 -1.08
C CYS A 151 -6.94 -41.67 -0.25
N SER A 152 -5.81 -41.15 0.22
CA SER A 152 -4.98 -41.84 1.23
C SER A 152 -5.58 -41.58 2.62
N GLY A 153 -6.22 -42.60 3.21
CA GLY A 153 -7.00 -42.47 4.45
C GLY A 153 -8.43 -42.03 4.16
N ILE A 154 -9.32 -43.01 3.96
CA ILE A 154 -10.71 -42.83 3.50
C ILE A 154 -11.47 -41.85 4.39
N GLU A 155 -11.21 -41.88 5.69
CA GLU A 155 -11.76 -41.00 6.72
C GLU A 155 -11.49 -39.51 6.44
N ASN A 156 -10.37 -39.18 5.80
CA ASN A 156 -10.00 -37.80 5.49
C ASN A 156 -10.85 -37.21 4.36
N CYS A 157 -11.35 -38.05 3.44
CA CYS A 157 -12.19 -37.60 2.32
C CYS A 157 -13.67 -37.91 2.52
N ALA A 158 -14.08 -38.31 3.72
CA ALA A 158 -15.47 -38.55 4.06
C ALA A 158 -16.09 -37.35 4.78
N MET A 159 -17.33 -37.03 4.46
CA MET A 159 -18.12 -35.98 5.09
C MET A 159 -19.47 -36.54 5.53
N ASN A 160 -19.97 -36.08 6.69
CA ASN A 160 -21.32 -36.41 7.14
C ASN A 160 -22.38 -35.65 6.30
N GLN A 161 -23.48 -36.33 5.97
CA GLN A 161 -24.59 -35.73 5.21
C GLN A 161 -25.16 -34.45 5.84
N THR A 162 -25.26 -34.35 7.17
CA THR A 162 -25.74 -33.15 7.86
C THR A 162 -24.85 -31.94 7.57
N THR A 163 -23.53 -32.11 7.69
CA THR A 163 -22.55 -31.06 7.40
C THR A 163 -22.59 -30.65 5.92
N TYR A 164 -22.67 -31.62 5.00
CA TYR A 164 -22.83 -31.34 3.58
C TYR A 164 -24.11 -30.54 3.29
N ASN A 165 -25.24 -30.92 3.89
CA ASN A 165 -26.52 -30.24 3.69
C ASN A 165 -26.46 -28.78 4.17
N GLU A 166 -25.76 -28.51 5.27
CA GLU A 166 -25.55 -27.14 5.75
C GLU A 166 -24.69 -26.31 4.79
N MET A 167 -23.56 -26.86 4.31
CA MET A 167 -22.74 -26.20 3.29
C MET A 167 -23.52 -25.93 2.00
N LYS A 168 -24.29 -26.92 1.53
CA LYS A 168 -25.14 -26.81 0.34
C LYS A 168 -26.15 -25.69 0.50
N LYS A 169 -26.82 -25.61 1.64
CA LYS A 169 -27.78 -24.54 1.92
C LYS A 169 -27.12 -23.16 1.86
N LEU A 170 -25.98 -22.98 2.52
CA LEU A 170 -25.24 -21.71 2.49
C LEU A 170 -24.80 -21.33 1.06
N ALA A 171 -24.37 -22.29 0.25
CA ALA A 171 -24.00 -22.05 -1.13
C ALA A 171 -25.20 -21.68 -2.01
N GLU A 172 -26.36 -22.32 -1.82
CA GLU A 172 -27.61 -22.02 -2.52
C GLU A 172 -28.16 -20.65 -2.11
N ASP A 173 -28.12 -20.31 -0.83
CA ASP A 173 -28.49 -18.99 -0.31
C ASP A 173 -27.57 -17.90 -0.90
N LEU A 174 -26.26 -18.16 -0.99
CA LEU A 174 -25.30 -17.24 -1.59
C LEU A 174 -25.50 -17.07 -3.11
N GLN A 175 -25.80 -18.16 -3.82
CA GLN A 175 -26.15 -18.13 -5.24
C GLN A 175 -27.38 -17.26 -5.49
N ALA A 176 -28.43 -17.43 -4.67
CA ALA A 176 -29.66 -16.65 -4.75
C ALA A 176 -29.43 -15.17 -4.38
N ALA A 177 -28.53 -14.89 -3.44
CA ALA A 177 -28.10 -13.54 -3.12
C ALA A 177 -27.37 -12.88 -4.30
N GLN A 178 -26.49 -13.60 -4.99
CA GLN A 178 -25.73 -13.06 -6.12
C GLN A 178 -26.61 -12.81 -7.35
N GLN A 179 -27.52 -13.73 -7.67
CA GLN A 179 -28.23 -13.74 -8.95
C GLN A 179 -29.71 -14.07 -8.79
N ASN A 180 -30.55 -13.32 -9.49
CA ASN A 180 -31.99 -13.54 -9.49
C ASN A 180 -32.33 -14.82 -10.27
N ALA A 181 -33.12 -15.70 -9.65
CA ALA A 181 -33.44 -17.01 -10.22
C ALA A 181 -34.19 -16.94 -11.55
N THR A 182 -34.99 -15.89 -11.78
CA THR A 182 -35.83 -15.71 -12.97
C THR A 182 -35.11 -14.93 -14.06
N THR A 183 -34.63 -13.72 -13.74
CA THR A 183 -34.03 -12.82 -14.75
C THR A 183 -32.58 -13.16 -15.07
N LYS A 184 -31.93 -13.95 -14.20
CA LYS A 184 -30.48 -14.23 -14.23
C LYS A 184 -29.61 -12.96 -14.13
N GLY A 185 -30.21 -11.83 -13.74
CA GLY A 185 -29.49 -10.59 -13.45
C GLY A 185 -28.89 -10.59 -12.05
N ASN A 186 -28.04 -9.59 -11.79
CA ASN A 186 -27.51 -9.29 -10.47
C ASN A 186 -28.65 -9.12 -9.45
N ASN A 187 -28.51 -9.76 -8.27
CA ASN A 187 -29.46 -9.63 -7.16
C ASN A 187 -28.83 -9.00 -5.90
N LEU A 188 -27.55 -8.59 -5.97
CA LEU A 188 -26.92 -7.77 -4.93
C LEU A 188 -27.32 -6.31 -5.07
N CYS A 189 -27.74 -5.72 -3.97
CA CYS A 189 -28.00 -4.30 -3.85
C CYS A 189 -26.70 -3.51 -3.79
N ALA A 190 -26.76 -2.22 -4.15
CA ALA A 190 -25.64 -1.32 -3.88
C ALA A 190 -25.32 -1.27 -2.38
N LEU A 191 -24.17 -0.69 -2.02
CA LEU A 191 -23.75 -0.55 -0.62
C LEU A 191 -24.74 0.28 0.21
N SER A 192 -25.56 1.11 -0.46
CA SER A 192 -26.66 1.88 0.10
C SER A 192 -27.87 1.06 0.56
N GLY A 193 -27.92 -0.22 0.21
CA GLY A 193 -29.02 -1.13 0.53
C GLY A 193 -30.00 -1.32 -0.62
N CYS A 194 -31.04 -2.11 -0.36
CA CYS A 194 -32.06 -2.46 -1.34
C CYS A 194 -33.19 -1.44 -1.30
N ALA A 195 -33.39 -0.69 -2.38
CA ALA A 195 -34.52 0.22 -2.49
C ALA A 195 -35.83 -0.56 -2.67
N THR A 196 -36.81 -0.34 -1.80
CA THR A 196 -38.15 -0.91 -1.96
C THR A 196 -38.91 -0.13 -3.03
N THR A 197 -38.87 -0.58 -4.27
CA THR A 197 -39.81 -0.12 -5.30
C THR A 197 -40.80 -1.24 -5.58
N GLU A 198 -42.06 -1.02 -5.21
CA GLU A 198 -43.14 -1.98 -5.48
C GLU A 198 -43.25 -2.24 -7.00
N GLY A 199 -43.21 -3.51 -7.40
CA GLY A 199 -43.50 -3.93 -8.78
C GLY A 199 -42.29 -4.09 -9.73
N SER A 200 -41.05 -3.93 -9.28
CA SER A 200 -39.85 -4.15 -10.11
C SER A 200 -39.03 -5.36 -9.63
N ASN A 201 -38.41 -6.10 -10.57
CA ASN A 201 -37.41 -7.16 -10.32
C ASN A 201 -36.10 -6.54 -9.77
N THR A 202 -36.21 -5.87 -8.63
CA THR A 202 -35.10 -5.16 -7.99
C THR A 202 -34.22 -6.13 -7.21
N PRO A 203 -32.91 -5.85 -7.12
CA PRO A 203 -32.03 -6.57 -6.23
C PRO A 203 -32.57 -6.60 -4.80
N SER A 204 -32.52 -7.77 -4.15
CA SER A 204 -33.10 -7.97 -2.82
C SER A 204 -32.11 -8.41 -1.74
N SER A 205 -30.85 -8.65 -2.09
CA SER A 205 -29.81 -9.09 -1.14
C SER A 205 -28.76 -8.01 -0.90
N THR A 206 -28.49 -7.69 0.37
CA THR A 206 -27.43 -6.74 0.71
C THR A 206 -26.04 -7.39 0.56
N VAL A 207 -25.04 -6.57 0.22
CA VAL A 207 -23.64 -7.05 0.15
C VAL A 207 -23.15 -7.60 1.49
N SER A 208 -23.57 -7.03 2.62
CA SER A 208 -23.20 -7.53 3.95
C SER A 208 -23.73 -8.93 4.22
N ASN A 209 -25.01 -9.19 3.91
CA ASN A 209 -25.62 -10.52 4.10
C ASN A 209 -24.94 -11.57 3.19
N ALA A 210 -24.61 -11.19 1.96
CA ALA A 210 -23.90 -12.07 1.04
C ALA A 210 -22.49 -12.40 1.54
N LEU A 211 -21.73 -11.40 2.03
CA LEU A 211 -20.40 -11.60 2.61
C LEU A 211 -20.46 -12.45 3.89
N GLU A 212 -21.44 -12.26 4.76
CA GLU A 212 -21.63 -13.10 5.95
C GLU A 212 -21.94 -14.56 5.59
N THR A 213 -22.79 -14.77 4.57
CA THR A 213 -23.11 -16.12 4.08
C THR A 213 -21.87 -16.79 3.49
N ALA A 214 -21.10 -16.04 2.69
CA ALA A 214 -19.82 -16.50 2.16
C ALA A 214 -18.81 -16.84 3.28
N GLN A 215 -18.73 -16.01 4.32
CA GLN A 215 -17.87 -16.25 5.48
C GLN A 215 -18.24 -17.56 6.17
N LYS A 216 -19.53 -17.77 6.48
CA LYS A 216 -20.04 -19.00 7.10
C LYS A 216 -19.73 -20.23 6.27
N LEU A 217 -19.93 -20.15 4.94
CA LEU A 217 -19.63 -21.26 4.03
C LEU A 217 -18.13 -21.60 4.04
N MET A 218 -17.27 -20.60 3.87
CA MET A 218 -15.82 -20.82 3.82
C MET A 218 -15.26 -21.29 5.18
N ASP A 219 -15.79 -20.78 6.30
CA ASP A 219 -15.42 -21.26 7.64
C ASP A 219 -15.86 -22.70 7.87
N LEU A 220 -17.09 -23.06 7.48
CA LEU A 220 -17.59 -24.42 7.61
C LEU A 220 -16.74 -25.40 6.78
N ILE A 221 -16.38 -25.03 5.54
CA ILE A 221 -15.47 -25.81 4.68
C ILE A 221 -14.11 -26.01 5.35
N ALA A 222 -13.50 -24.95 5.89
CA ALA A 222 -12.21 -25.03 6.58
C ALA A 222 -12.27 -25.92 7.84
N ASN A 223 -13.30 -25.73 8.66
CA ASN A 223 -13.44 -26.39 9.97
C ASN A 223 -13.78 -27.87 9.85
N THR A 224 -14.44 -28.28 8.76
CA THR A 224 -14.82 -29.68 8.53
C THR A 224 -13.59 -30.56 8.28
N LYS A 225 -12.48 -29.97 7.82
CA LYS A 225 -11.20 -30.68 7.56
C LYS A 225 -11.33 -31.89 6.62
N THR A 226 -12.39 -31.96 5.82
CA THR A 226 -12.51 -32.96 4.75
C THR A 226 -11.57 -32.57 3.60
N ALA A 227 -10.72 -33.50 3.20
CA ALA A 227 -9.80 -33.35 2.10
C ALA A 227 -10.55 -33.25 0.76
N MET A 228 -9.99 -32.45 -0.14
CA MET A 228 -10.42 -32.31 -1.53
C MET A 228 -9.53 -33.19 -2.42
N MET A 229 -10.13 -34.13 -3.15
CA MET A 229 -9.48 -34.92 -4.20
C MET A 229 -9.57 -34.17 -5.53
N TRP A 230 -8.50 -33.48 -5.94
CA TRP A 230 -8.51 -32.70 -7.19
C TRP A 230 -8.68 -33.56 -8.45
N LYS A 231 -8.27 -34.84 -8.40
CA LYS A 231 -8.47 -35.80 -9.48
C LYS A 231 -9.93 -35.99 -9.88
N ASN A 232 -10.87 -35.70 -8.97
CA ASN A 232 -12.30 -35.79 -9.27
C ASN A 232 -12.80 -34.60 -10.10
N ILE A 233 -12.05 -33.50 -10.17
CA ILE A 233 -12.45 -32.32 -10.92
C ILE A 233 -12.07 -32.51 -12.38
N VAL A 234 -13.08 -32.56 -13.26
CA VAL A 234 -12.88 -32.67 -14.71
C VAL A 234 -13.45 -31.43 -15.39
N ILE A 235 -12.59 -30.66 -16.07
CA ILE A 235 -12.91 -29.46 -16.83
C ILE A 235 -12.16 -29.50 -18.15
N ALA A 236 -12.87 -29.47 -19.28
CA ALA A 236 -12.26 -29.48 -20.62
C ALA A 236 -11.29 -28.30 -20.79
N GLY A 237 -10.06 -28.57 -21.25
CA GLY A 237 -9.04 -27.53 -21.44
C GLY A 237 -8.35 -27.04 -20.15
N VAL A 238 -8.72 -27.59 -18.98
CA VAL A 238 -7.96 -27.44 -17.71
C VAL A 238 -7.39 -28.79 -17.30
N THR A 239 -8.24 -29.84 -17.32
CA THR A 239 -7.82 -31.23 -17.18
C THR A 239 -7.83 -31.91 -18.54
N ASN A 240 -6.65 -32.16 -19.10
CA ASN A 240 -6.55 -32.91 -20.36
C ASN A 240 -5.92 -34.29 -20.11
N ARG A 241 -6.71 -35.22 -19.52
CA ARG A 241 -6.49 -36.69 -19.51
C ARG A 241 -5.10 -37.17 -19.00
N PRO A 242 -4.85 -38.49 -18.86
CA PRO A 242 -3.61 -38.99 -18.24
C PRO A 242 -2.36 -38.45 -18.94
N GLY A 243 -1.49 -37.74 -18.19
CA GLY A 243 -0.26 -37.11 -18.70
C GLY A 243 -0.39 -35.67 -19.20
N GLY A 244 -1.55 -35.01 -19.07
CA GLY A 244 -1.71 -33.61 -19.46
C GLY A 244 -1.00 -32.61 -18.54
N ALA A 245 -0.30 -31.63 -19.12
CA ALA A 245 0.42 -30.59 -18.38
C ALA A 245 -0.52 -29.71 -17.53
N GLY A 246 -0.21 -29.52 -16.24
CA GLY A 246 -0.90 -28.56 -15.36
C GLY A 246 -2.11 -29.08 -14.58
N ALA A 247 -2.39 -30.38 -14.58
CA ALA A 247 -3.46 -30.96 -13.76
C ALA A 247 -3.02 -31.10 -12.29
N ILE A 248 -3.83 -30.58 -11.37
CA ILE A 248 -3.61 -30.79 -9.93
C ILE A 248 -4.16 -32.18 -9.58
N THR A 249 -3.31 -33.06 -9.08
CA THR A 249 -3.68 -34.45 -8.75
C THR A 249 -3.58 -34.76 -7.27
N SER A 250 -3.29 -33.76 -6.44
CA SER A 250 -3.15 -33.91 -5.00
C SER A 250 -4.50 -34.15 -4.33
N THR A 251 -4.42 -34.82 -3.18
CA THR A 251 -5.52 -34.93 -2.22
C THR A 251 -5.01 -34.39 -0.91
N GLY A 252 -5.77 -33.49 -0.29
CA GLY A 252 -5.37 -32.86 0.96
C GLY A 252 -6.45 -31.93 1.50
N PRO A 253 -6.36 -31.51 2.77
CA PRO A 253 -7.20 -30.48 3.35
C PRO A 253 -7.36 -29.27 2.44
N VAL A 254 -8.57 -28.72 2.37
CA VAL A 254 -8.88 -27.51 1.58
C VAL A 254 -7.99 -26.31 1.95
N THR A 255 -7.56 -26.24 3.22
CA THR A 255 -6.66 -25.21 3.76
C THR A 255 -5.22 -25.32 3.27
N ASP A 256 -4.84 -26.40 2.58
CA ASP A 256 -3.50 -26.52 1.99
C ASP A 256 -3.41 -25.77 0.65
N TYR A 257 -4.56 -25.42 0.06
CA TYR A 257 -4.62 -24.78 -1.25
C TYR A 257 -4.74 -23.25 -1.11
N ALA A 258 -3.76 -22.53 -1.68
CA ALA A 258 -3.72 -21.07 -1.66
C ALA A 258 -4.99 -20.43 -2.25
N VAL A 259 -5.61 -21.02 -3.27
CA VAL A 259 -6.89 -20.53 -3.83
C VAL A 259 -7.98 -20.41 -2.78
N PHE A 260 -8.10 -21.40 -1.89
CA PHE A 260 -9.09 -21.39 -0.82
C PHE A 260 -8.75 -20.32 0.22
N ASN A 261 -7.50 -20.30 0.68
CA ASN A 261 -7.04 -19.37 1.70
C ASN A 261 -7.15 -17.91 1.25
N ASN A 262 -6.78 -17.61 0.01
CA ASN A 262 -6.86 -16.27 -0.55
C ASN A 262 -8.32 -15.81 -0.65
N ILE A 263 -9.23 -16.64 -1.20
CA ILE A 263 -10.66 -16.31 -1.28
C ILE A 263 -11.24 -16.08 0.12
N LYS A 264 -10.88 -16.93 1.09
CA LYS A 264 -11.32 -16.80 2.48
C LYS A 264 -10.83 -15.49 3.12
N ALA A 265 -9.59 -15.07 2.83
CA ALA A 265 -9.00 -13.84 3.36
C ALA A 265 -9.59 -12.56 2.76
N MET A 266 -10.14 -12.62 1.54
CA MET A 266 -10.80 -11.49 0.89
C MET A 266 -12.08 -11.03 1.60
N ILE A 267 -12.83 -11.96 2.18
CA ILE A 267 -14.14 -11.71 2.79
C ILE A 267 -14.07 -10.70 3.95
N PRO A 268 -13.22 -10.88 4.98
CA PRO A 268 -13.14 -9.92 6.09
C PRO A 268 -12.62 -8.54 5.66
N ILE A 269 -11.73 -8.48 4.66
CA ILE A 269 -11.26 -7.20 4.08
C ILE A 269 -12.45 -6.44 3.48
N LEU A 270 -13.30 -7.13 2.72
CA LEU A 270 -14.49 -6.51 2.13
C LEU A 270 -15.54 -6.14 3.15
N GLN A 271 -15.72 -6.90 4.23
CA GLN A 271 -16.61 -6.52 5.33
C GLN A 271 -16.17 -5.17 5.93
N GLN A 272 -14.88 -4.99 6.20
CA GLN A 272 -14.32 -3.71 6.68
C GLN A 272 -14.51 -2.59 5.64
N ALA A 273 -14.28 -2.90 4.36
CA ALA A 273 -14.44 -1.92 3.29
C ALA A 273 -15.89 -1.44 3.12
N VAL A 274 -16.87 -2.34 3.26
CA VAL A 274 -18.30 -2.00 3.23
C VAL A 274 -18.65 -1.08 4.41
N THR A 275 -18.27 -1.44 5.63
CA THR A 275 -18.51 -0.60 6.82
C THR A 275 -17.89 0.79 6.68
N LEU A 276 -16.62 0.87 6.24
CA LEU A 276 -15.95 2.15 6.03
C LEU A 276 -16.64 2.98 4.95
N SER A 277 -17.04 2.37 3.84
CA SER A 277 -17.77 3.03 2.75
C SER A 277 -19.10 3.62 3.20
N GLN A 278 -19.85 2.92 4.05
CA GLN A 278 -21.12 3.40 4.61
C GLN A 278 -20.89 4.59 5.55
N SER A 279 -19.87 4.52 6.43
CA SER A 279 -19.52 5.63 7.32
C SER A 279 -19.05 6.89 6.55
N ASN A 280 -18.28 6.70 5.47
CA ASN A 280 -17.82 7.78 4.60
C ASN A 280 -18.97 8.51 3.91
N HIS A 281 -20.05 7.80 3.52
CA HIS A 281 -21.23 8.44 2.95
C HIS A 281 -21.89 9.42 3.93
N THR A 282 -22.01 9.03 5.20
CA THR A 282 -22.52 9.93 6.26
C THR A 282 -21.61 11.15 6.44
N LEU A 283 -20.29 10.96 6.52
CA LEU A 283 -19.32 12.05 6.66
C LEU A 283 -19.33 13.01 5.46
N SER A 284 -19.42 12.46 4.25
CA SER A 284 -19.52 13.22 3.00
C SER A 284 -20.75 14.14 2.98
N ASN A 285 -21.90 13.65 3.48
CA ASN A 285 -23.13 14.46 3.57
C ASN A 285 -23.01 15.58 4.62
N GLN A 286 -22.31 15.35 5.73
CA GLN A 286 -22.05 16.38 6.74
C GLN A 286 -21.17 17.52 6.19
N LEU A 287 -20.13 17.17 5.43
CA LEU A 287 -19.26 18.15 4.77
C LEU A 287 -20.00 19.03 3.75
N GLN A 288 -21.05 18.51 3.10
CA GLN A 288 -21.89 19.31 2.19
C GLN A 288 -22.60 20.46 2.91
N ALA A 289 -23.05 20.26 4.15
CA ALA A 289 -23.72 21.30 4.92
C ALA A 289 -22.75 22.41 5.37
N GLN A 290 -21.43 22.15 5.34
CA GLN A 290 -20.40 23.06 5.84
C GLN A 290 -19.75 23.93 4.74
N ALA A 291 -20.03 23.69 3.45
CA ALA A 291 -19.17 24.12 2.33
C ALA A 291 -19.24 25.62 1.91
N THR A 292 -19.68 26.56 2.76
CA THR A 292 -19.66 28.01 2.45
C THR A 292 -18.64 28.78 3.31
N GLY A 293 -17.47 29.07 2.74
CA GLY A 293 -16.48 30.01 3.32
C GLY A 293 -15.64 29.47 4.49
N THR A 294 -15.43 28.16 4.58
CA THR A 294 -15.06 27.43 5.81
C THR A 294 -13.67 26.81 5.87
N GLN A 295 -12.73 27.06 4.95
CA GLN A 295 -11.38 26.44 5.05
C GLN A 295 -10.59 26.83 6.32
N THR A 296 -11.02 27.87 7.06
CA THR A 296 -10.48 28.23 8.38
C THR A 296 -11.17 27.54 9.55
N ASN A 297 -12.29 26.85 9.30
CA ASN A 297 -13.03 26.09 10.30
C ASN A 297 -12.22 24.82 10.66
N PRO A 298 -11.76 24.69 11.92
CA PRO A 298 -10.97 23.53 12.34
C PRO A 298 -11.71 22.20 12.18
N GLN A 299 -13.04 22.20 12.32
CA GLN A 299 -13.86 21.01 12.18
C GLN A 299 -13.91 20.56 10.72
N PHE A 300 -14.15 21.48 9.79
CA PHE A 300 -14.10 21.20 8.35
C PHE A 300 -12.74 20.62 7.94
N ALA A 301 -11.65 21.26 8.38
CA ALA A 301 -10.29 20.84 8.06
C ALA A 301 -9.99 19.42 8.55
N LYS A 302 -10.48 19.05 9.73
CA LYS A 302 -10.39 17.69 10.28
C LYS A 302 -11.24 16.70 9.48
N ASP A 303 -12.47 17.06 9.17
CA ASP A 303 -13.44 16.17 8.54
C ASP A 303 -13.08 15.87 7.08
N ILE A 304 -12.65 16.87 6.30
CA ILE A 304 -12.21 16.66 4.91
C ILE A 304 -10.96 15.77 4.84
N TYR A 305 -10.02 15.95 5.78
CA TYR A 305 -8.81 15.12 5.84
C TYR A 305 -9.15 13.68 6.24
N ASN A 306 -10.02 13.49 7.23
CA ASN A 306 -10.51 12.16 7.59
C ASN A 306 -11.24 11.47 6.43
N LEU A 307 -12.13 12.18 5.73
CA LEU A 307 -12.82 11.64 4.57
C LEU A 307 -11.82 11.19 3.50
N ALA A 308 -10.83 12.04 3.18
CA ALA A 308 -9.82 11.70 2.17
C ALA A 308 -8.97 10.48 2.57
N GLN A 309 -8.55 10.39 3.84
CA GLN A 309 -7.82 9.22 4.35
C GLN A 309 -8.66 7.95 4.28
N ASN A 310 -9.92 8.03 4.71
CA ASN A 310 -10.82 6.88 4.67
C ASN A 310 -11.06 6.41 3.22
N GLN A 311 -11.20 7.32 2.26
CA GLN A 311 -11.37 6.96 0.84
C GLN A 311 -10.11 6.29 0.28
N LYS A 312 -8.92 6.77 0.65
CA LYS A 312 -7.67 6.09 0.31
C LYS A 312 -7.63 4.67 0.88
N GLN A 313 -8.10 4.48 2.11
CA GLN A 313 -8.21 3.15 2.71
C GLN A 313 -9.22 2.26 1.99
N VAL A 314 -10.37 2.79 1.55
CA VAL A 314 -11.34 2.06 0.71
C VAL A 314 -10.71 1.59 -0.60
N ILE A 315 -9.94 2.44 -1.28
CA ILE A 315 -9.18 2.07 -2.47
C ILE A 315 -8.13 1.00 -2.16
N SER A 316 -7.43 1.12 -1.02
CA SER A 316 -6.45 0.12 -0.57
C SER A 316 -7.09 -1.25 -0.39
N TYR A 317 -8.27 -1.33 0.22
CA TYR A 317 -8.98 -2.62 0.36
C TYR A 317 -9.28 -3.25 -0.99
N ALA A 318 -9.76 -2.48 -1.98
CA ALA A 318 -9.98 -3.00 -3.33
C ALA A 318 -8.67 -3.49 -3.99
N GLN A 319 -7.55 -2.78 -3.76
CA GLN A 319 -6.24 -3.20 -4.22
C GLN A 319 -5.76 -4.49 -3.52
N ASP A 320 -6.04 -4.66 -2.23
CA ASP A 320 -5.72 -5.88 -1.48
C ASP A 320 -6.50 -7.08 -2.02
N ILE A 321 -7.78 -6.91 -2.38
CA ILE A 321 -8.55 -7.96 -3.05
C ILE A 321 -7.93 -8.34 -4.39
N PHE A 322 -7.55 -7.35 -5.21
CA PHE A 322 -6.86 -7.61 -6.48
C PHE A 322 -5.55 -8.36 -6.27
N ASN A 323 -4.74 -7.97 -5.28
CA ASN A 323 -3.48 -8.63 -4.94
C ASN A 323 -3.69 -10.08 -4.48
N LEU A 324 -4.72 -10.33 -3.68
CA LEU A 324 -5.08 -11.68 -3.25
C LEU A 324 -5.51 -12.55 -4.43
N PHE A 325 -6.23 -12.02 -5.42
CA PHE A 325 -6.52 -12.77 -6.65
C PHE A 325 -5.25 -13.05 -7.45
N ASN A 326 -4.39 -12.05 -7.63
CA ASN A 326 -3.18 -12.15 -8.44
C ASN A 326 -2.10 -13.07 -7.82
N SER A 327 -2.18 -13.33 -6.52
CA SER A 327 -1.29 -14.25 -5.79
C SER A 327 -1.78 -15.70 -5.77
N ILE A 328 -2.98 -15.99 -6.30
CA ILE A 328 -3.44 -17.37 -6.46
C ILE A 328 -2.52 -18.07 -7.48
N PRO A 329 -1.98 -19.26 -7.17
CA PRO A 329 -1.19 -20.05 -8.10
C PRO A 329 -1.92 -20.25 -9.44
N LYS A 330 -1.21 -20.03 -10.57
CA LYS A 330 -1.81 -20.00 -11.91
C LYS A 330 -2.54 -21.30 -12.26
N ASP A 331 -2.03 -22.43 -11.79
CA ASP A 331 -2.65 -23.74 -11.95
C ASP A 331 -4.00 -23.81 -11.21
N GLN A 332 -4.06 -23.40 -9.94
CA GLN A 332 -5.31 -23.35 -9.16
C GLN A 332 -6.30 -22.32 -9.71
N TYR A 333 -5.82 -21.15 -10.14
CA TYR A 333 -6.66 -20.11 -10.72
C TYR A 333 -7.36 -20.55 -12.01
N LYS A 334 -6.70 -21.34 -12.87
CA LYS A 334 -7.31 -21.90 -14.10
C LYS A 334 -8.53 -22.76 -13.79
N TYR A 335 -8.50 -23.53 -12.69
CA TYR A 335 -9.68 -24.28 -12.25
C TYR A 335 -10.78 -23.35 -11.74
N LEU A 336 -10.43 -22.34 -10.94
CA LEU A 336 -11.39 -21.38 -10.40
C LEU A 336 -12.13 -20.61 -11.50
N GLU A 337 -11.41 -20.08 -12.47
CA GLU A 337 -11.97 -19.31 -13.60
C GLU A 337 -12.97 -20.15 -14.41
N LYS A 338 -12.68 -21.45 -14.58
CA LYS A 338 -13.49 -22.37 -15.39
C LYS A 338 -14.37 -23.31 -14.57
N ALA A 339 -14.56 -23.02 -13.28
CA ALA A 339 -15.31 -23.89 -12.38
C ALA A 339 -16.74 -24.18 -12.87
N TYR A 340 -17.37 -23.21 -13.54
CA TYR A 340 -18.70 -23.36 -14.14
C TYR A 340 -18.77 -24.45 -15.23
N LEU A 341 -17.64 -24.81 -15.85
CA LEU A 341 -17.53 -25.86 -16.87
C LEU A 341 -17.24 -27.25 -16.29
N LYS A 342 -17.26 -27.43 -14.97
CA LYS A 342 -17.01 -28.72 -14.33
C LYS A 342 -18.04 -29.75 -14.78
N VAL A 343 -17.56 -30.91 -15.21
CA VAL A 343 -18.37 -31.99 -15.78
C VAL A 343 -18.83 -32.93 -14.65
N PRO A 344 -20.12 -33.35 -14.61
CA PRO A 344 -20.58 -34.36 -13.66
C PRO A 344 -19.95 -35.73 -13.98
N ASN A 345 -19.90 -36.62 -13.00
CA ASN A 345 -19.58 -38.02 -13.29
C ASN A 345 -20.69 -38.61 -14.20
N LEU A 346 -20.30 -39.52 -15.11
CA LEU A 346 -21.06 -40.13 -16.22
C LEU A 346 -20.77 -39.59 -17.64
N GLY A 347 -19.74 -38.75 -17.84
CA GLY A 347 -19.26 -38.39 -19.18
C GLY A 347 -20.27 -37.59 -20.03
N GLN A 348 -21.31 -37.06 -19.41
CA GLN A 348 -22.27 -36.18 -20.07
C GLN A 348 -21.69 -34.76 -20.10
N THR A 349 -21.51 -34.19 -21.29
CA THR A 349 -21.27 -32.76 -21.45
C THR A 349 -22.44 -32.03 -20.78
N PRO A 350 -22.22 -31.07 -19.86
CA PRO A 350 -23.32 -30.37 -19.22
C PRO A 350 -24.19 -29.70 -20.30
N THR A 351 -25.44 -30.14 -20.46
CA THR A 351 -26.42 -29.42 -21.29
C THR A 351 -26.83 -28.09 -20.65
N ASN A 352 -26.62 -27.96 -19.33
CA ASN A 352 -26.71 -26.73 -18.58
C ASN A 352 -25.68 -26.79 -17.42
N PRO A 353 -24.72 -25.86 -17.33
CA PRO A 353 -23.73 -25.88 -16.25
C PRO A 353 -24.37 -25.62 -14.87
N TYR A 354 -23.79 -26.16 -13.80
CA TYR A 354 -24.27 -25.94 -12.41
C TYR A 354 -24.23 -24.46 -12.01
N ARG A 355 -23.41 -23.66 -12.71
CA ARG A 355 -23.30 -22.20 -12.65
C ARG A 355 -23.35 -21.65 -14.06
N GLN A 356 -23.93 -20.48 -14.26
CA GLN A 356 -23.86 -19.81 -15.57
C GLN A 356 -22.43 -19.44 -15.96
N GLU A 357 -22.20 -19.11 -17.22
CA GLU A 357 -20.91 -18.59 -17.68
C GLU A 357 -20.54 -17.34 -16.86
N VAL A 358 -19.48 -17.44 -16.07
CA VAL A 358 -18.99 -16.33 -15.25
C VAL A 358 -17.60 -15.92 -15.73
N ASN A 359 -17.44 -14.63 -16.01
CA ASN A 359 -16.17 -14.08 -16.45
C ASN A 359 -15.42 -13.44 -15.26
N LEU A 360 -14.86 -14.30 -14.39
CA LEU A 360 -14.10 -13.86 -13.22
C LEU A 360 -12.90 -12.96 -13.61
N ASN A 361 -12.27 -13.23 -14.78
CA ASN A 361 -11.20 -12.38 -15.30
C ASN A 361 -11.68 -10.94 -15.53
N GLN A 362 -12.84 -10.75 -16.16
CA GLN A 362 -13.43 -9.42 -16.38
C GLN A 362 -13.77 -8.72 -15.07
N GLU A 363 -14.31 -9.45 -14.09
CA GLU A 363 -14.61 -8.90 -12.76
C GLU A 363 -13.32 -8.42 -12.06
N ILE A 364 -12.25 -9.21 -12.07
CA ILE A 364 -10.95 -8.84 -11.48
C ILE A 364 -10.31 -7.65 -12.20
N GLN A 365 -10.36 -7.61 -13.54
CA GLN A 365 -9.86 -6.46 -14.30
C GLN A 365 -10.63 -5.18 -13.98
N THR A 366 -11.94 -5.30 -13.74
CA THR A 366 -12.78 -4.17 -13.34
C THR A 366 -12.32 -3.59 -12.00
N ILE A 367 -11.94 -4.44 -11.03
CA ILE A 367 -11.35 -3.98 -9.75
C ILE A 367 -10.09 -3.16 -10.01
N LYS A 368 -9.16 -3.69 -10.80
CA LYS A 368 -7.89 -3.00 -11.13
C LYS A 368 -8.13 -1.64 -11.80
N ASN A 369 -9.04 -1.59 -12.76
CA ASN A 369 -9.38 -0.37 -13.48
C ASN A 369 -9.98 0.68 -12.54
N ASN A 370 -10.88 0.27 -11.64
CA ASN A 370 -11.48 1.15 -10.65
C ASN A 370 -10.45 1.72 -9.67
N VAL A 371 -9.50 0.88 -9.20
CA VAL A 371 -8.42 1.34 -8.31
C VAL A 371 -7.56 2.39 -9.01
N SER A 372 -7.18 2.17 -10.27
CA SER A 372 -6.39 3.14 -11.02
C SER A 372 -7.16 4.44 -11.31
N TYR A 373 -8.44 4.32 -11.69
CA TYR A 373 -9.25 5.48 -12.09
C TYR A 373 -9.55 6.40 -10.90
N TYR A 374 -9.94 5.84 -9.75
CA TYR A 374 -10.29 6.61 -8.57
C TYR A 374 -9.08 6.93 -7.69
N GLY A 375 -8.07 6.05 -7.63
CA GLY A 375 -6.91 6.20 -6.75
C GLY A 375 -6.15 7.52 -6.96
N ASN A 376 -5.83 7.85 -8.22
CA ASN A 376 -5.11 9.08 -8.54
C ASN A 376 -5.87 10.36 -8.09
N ARG A 377 -7.20 10.37 -8.23
CA ARG A 377 -8.04 11.51 -7.84
C ARG A 377 -8.13 11.64 -6.33
N VAL A 378 -8.30 10.51 -5.62
CA VAL A 378 -8.32 10.47 -4.17
C VAL A 378 -6.96 10.88 -3.59
N ASP A 379 -5.84 10.47 -4.19
CA ASP A 379 -4.50 10.88 -3.76
C ASP A 379 -4.26 12.39 -3.93
N ALA A 380 -4.69 12.96 -5.06
CA ALA A 380 -4.63 14.41 -5.29
C ALA A 380 -5.48 15.17 -4.25
N ALA A 381 -6.72 14.75 -4.04
CA ALA A 381 -7.63 15.36 -3.07
C ALA A 381 -7.13 15.19 -1.62
N LEU A 382 -6.51 14.05 -1.29
CA LEU A 382 -5.89 13.83 0.01
C LEU A 382 -4.71 14.77 0.26
N SER A 383 -3.89 15.05 -0.76
CA SER A 383 -2.81 16.03 -0.62
C SER A 383 -3.34 17.42 -0.27
N VAL A 384 -4.41 17.87 -0.95
CA VAL A 384 -5.06 19.16 -0.67
C VAL A 384 -5.73 19.15 0.71
N ALA A 385 -6.45 18.08 1.07
CA ALA A 385 -7.08 17.96 2.38
C ALA A 385 -6.06 17.99 3.53
N ARG A 386 -4.88 17.40 3.32
CA ARG A 386 -3.74 17.47 4.26
C ARG A 386 -3.19 18.89 4.37
N ASP A 387 -3.10 19.63 3.28
CA ASP A 387 -2.67 21.04 3.30
C ASP A 387 -3.67 21.89 4.11
N VAL A 388 -4.98 21.68 3.91
CA VAL A 388 -6.05 22.36 4.68
C VAL A 388 -5.96 22.00 6.17
N TYR A 389 -5.83 20.72 6.51
CA TYR A 389 -5.69 20.26 7.89
C TYR A 389 -4.50 20.88 8.61
N ASN A 390 -3.36 20.97 7.92
CA ASN A 390 -2.11 21.47 8.50
C ASN A 390 -1.93 22.99 8.37
N LEU A 391 -2.90 23.74 7.84
CA LEU A 391 -2.73 25.15 7.50
C LEU A 391 -2.11 26.00 8.64
N LYS A 392 -2.67 25.92 9.86
CA LYS A 392 -2.16 26.68 11.02
C LYS A 392 -0.73 26.27 11.41
N SER A 393 -0.44 24.97 11.37
CA SER A 393 0.89 24.44 11.66
C SER A 393 1.90 24.90 10.59
N ASN A 394 1.51 24.81 9.32
CA ASN A 394 2.33 25.24 8.19
C ASN A 394 2.64 26.74 8.23
N GLN A 395 1.68 27.58 8.65
CA GLN A 395 1.88 29.01 8.87
C GLN A 395 2.92 29.31 9.95
N ALA A 396 2.93 28.58 11.06
CA ALA A 396 3.96 28.74 12.09
C ALA A 396 5.34 28.21 11.62
N ASN A 397 5.34 27.07 10.94
CA ASN A 397 6.56 26.43 10.45
C ASN A 397 7.25 27.26 9.37
N ILE A 398 6.50 27.93 8.49
CA ILE A 398 7.10 28.73 7.41
C ILE A 398 7.77 29.99 7.95
N VAL A 399 7.22 30.62 8.99
CA VAL A 399 7.83 31.77 9.67
C VAL A 399 9.16 31.35 10.30
N THR A 400 9.18 30.18 10.95
CA THR A 400 10.39 29.63 11.57
C THR A 400 11.44 29.27 10.51
N ALA A 401 11.04 28.57 9.45
CA ALA A 401 11.93 28.17 8.35
C ALA A 401 12.52 29.39 7.64
N TYR A 402 11.71 30.42 7.39
CA TYR A 402 12.17 31.70 6.84
C TYR A 402 13.19 32.38 7.77
N SER A 403 12.89 32.50 9.06
CA SER A 403 13.79 33.14 10.03
C SER A 403 15.15 32.43 10.07
N ASN A 404 15.13 31.10 10.11
CA ASN A 404 16.35 30.28 10.10
C ASN A 404 17.15 30.46 8.79
N ALA A 405 16.47 30.41 7.63
CA ALA A 405 17.11 30.63 6.34
C ALA A 405 17.73 32.03 6.23
N ASN A 406 17.01 33.07 6.67
CA ASN A 406 17.46 34.46 6.61
C ASN A 406 18.64 34.71 7.57
N ASN A 407 18.58 34.21 8.80
CA ASN A 407 19.69 34.37 9.74
C ASN A 407 20.94 33.62 9.25
N LEU A 408 20.78 32.37 8.79
CA LEU A 408 21.89 31.57 8.29
C LEU A 408 22.50 32.18 7.01
N SER A 409 21.67 32.73 6.11
CA SER A 409 22.17 33.40 4.90
C SER A 409 22.98 34.66 5.22
N GLN A 410 22.61 35.39 6.28
CA GLN A 410 23.37 36.53 6.80
C GLN A 410 24.66 36.11 7.49
N GLU A 411 24.67 34.99 8.21
CA GLU A 411 25.91 34.43 8.79
C GLU A 411 26.88 34.01 7.69
N ILE A 412 26.39 33.27 6.69
CA ILE A 412 27.20 32.81 5.55
C ILE A 412 27.78 34.01 4.79
N SER A 413 26.99 35.07 4.56
CA SER A 413 27.47 36.24 3.82
C SER A 413 28.57 37.04 4.55
N LYS A 414 28.73 36.85 5.87
CA LYS A 414 29.81 37.45 6.67
C LYS A 414 31.10 36.61 6.68
N LEU A 415 31.06 35.36 6.19
CA LEU A 415 32.24 34.51 6.16
C LEU A 415 33.19 34.97 5.04
N PRO A 416 34.48 35.24 5.34
CA PRO A 416 35.42 35.76 4.34
C PRO A 416 35.74 34.75 3.23
N TYR A 417 35.58 33.46 3.50
CA TYR A 417 35.80 32.36 2.56
C TYR A 417 34.53 31.92 1.80
N ASN A 418 33.40 32.59 2.00
CA ASN A 418 32.16 32.32 1.27
C ASN A 418 32.30 32.68 -0.22
N GLN A 419 31.86 31.78 -1.11
CA GLN A 419 31.94 31.95 -2.57
C GLN A 419 30.58 32.22 -3.23
N VAL A 420 29.48 32.09 -2.49
CA VAL A 420 28.11 32.23 -3.00
C VAL A 420 27.46 33.47 -2.40
N ASN A 421 26.89 34.34 -3.23
CA ASN A 421 26.08 35.46 -2.73
C ASN A 421 24.76 34.94 -2.13
N THR A 422 24.70 34.81 -0.81
CA THR A 422 23.52 34.37 -0.06
C THR A 422 22.69 35.53 0.51
N LYS A 423 23.13 36.78 0.36
CA LYS A 423 22.39 37.93 0.87
C LYS A 423 21.04 38.04 0.15
N ASP A 424 19.96 38.19 0.91
CA ASP A 424 18.60 38.32 0.39
C ASP A 424 18.15 37.13 -0.49
N ILE A 425 18.76 35.94 -0.33
CA ILE A 425 18.37 34.71 -1.03
C ILE A 425 16.92 34.29 -0.74
N VAL A 426 16.41 34.68 0.43
CA VAL A 426 15.01 34.55 0.81
C VAL A 426 14.53 35.89 1.34
N THR A 427 13.38 36.36 0.85
CA THR A 427 12.80 37.65 1.24
C THR A 427 11.30 37.52 1.46
N LEU A 428 10.75 38.46 2.24
CA LEU A 428 9.32 38.68 2.34
C LEU A 428 9.00 40.06 1.75
N PRO A 429 8.40 40.15 0.55
CA PRO A 429 7.91 41.41 0.02
C PRO A 429 6.92 42.02 1.02
N HIS A 430 7.20 43.24 1.50
CA HIS A 430 6.32 43.88 2.47
C HIS A 430 5.08 44.42 1.76
N ASP A 431 3.93 43.78 1.95
CA ASP A 431 2.63 44.30 1.56
C ASP A 431 1.71 44.36 2.79
N LYS A 432 1.48 45.58 3.29
CA LYS A 432 0.62 45.84 4.46
C LYS A 432 -0.87 45.56 4.20
N ASN A 433 -1.27 45.43 2.94
CA ASN A 433 -2.66 45.24 2.53
C ASN A 433 -2.93 43.83 1.96
N ALA A 434 -1.96 42.92 2.07
CA ALA A 434 -2.08 41.60 1.47
C ALA A 434 -3.17 40.77 2.16
N PRO A 435 -4.00 40.02 1.40
CA PRO A 435 -4.88 38.99 1.96
C PRO A 435 -4.10 37.98 2.81
N ALA A 436 -4.76 37.19 3.67
CA ALA A 436 -4.10 36.23 4.57
C ALA A 436 -3.10 35.27 3.85
N ALA A 437 -3.34 34.95 2.58
CA ALA A 437 -2.40 34.16 1.76
C ALA A 437 -1.12 34.92 1.35
N GLY A 438 -1.20 36.26 1.23
CA GLY A 438 -0.07 37.12 0.90
C GLY A 438 0.90 37.36 2.06
N GLN A 439 0.46 37.16 3.31
CA GLN A 439 1.32 37.28 4.51
C GLN A 439 2.48 36.27 4.53
N TYR A 440 2.33 35.13 3.85
CA TYR A 440 3.32 34.05 3.81
C TYR A 440 3.98 33.90 2.42
N ASN A 441 3.89 34.93 1.58
CA ASN A 441 4.38 34.90 0.21
C ASN A 441 5.91 35.15 0.11
N TYR A 442 6.70 34.32 0.80
CA TYR A 442 8.15 34.38 0.75
C TYR A 442 8.67 34.13 -0.68
N GLN A 443 9.66 34.92 -1.08
CA GLN A 443 10.34 34.80 -2.36
C GLN A 443 11.73 34.23 -2.14
N ILE A 444 12.06 33.19 -2.91
CA ILE A 444 13.41 32.63 -2.96
C ILE A 444 14.02 33.11 -4.28
N ASN A 445 15.19 33.73 -4.23
CA ASN A 445 15.88 34.16 -5.43
C ASN A 445 16.36 32.93 -6.21
N PRO A 446 15.83 32.67 -7.42
CA PRO A 446 16.12 31.44 -8.16
C PRO A 446 17.58 31.36 -8.61
N GLU A 447 18.21 32.50 -8.94
CA GLU A 447 19.61 32.54 -9.37
C GLU A 447 20.55 32.22 -8.21
N GLN A 448 20.31 32.83 -7.04
CA GLN A 448 21.11 32.57 -5.84
C GLN A 448 20.92 31.14 -5.33
N GLN A 449 19.69 30.60 -5.39
CA GLN A 449 19.42 29.20 -5.06
C GLN A 449 20.12 28.24 -6.02
N SER A 450 20.13 28.54 -7.33
CA SER A 450 20.87 27.78 -8.32
C SER A 450 22.36 27.78 -8.04
N ASN A 451 22.95 28.94 -7.74
CA ASN A 451 24.37 29.07 -7.40
C ASN A 451 24.74 28.30 -6.12
N LEU A 452 23.88 28.34 -5.10
CA LEU A 452 24.04 27.55 -3.87
C LEU A 452 24.04 26.03 -4.17
N ASN A 453 23.10 25.57 -4.99
CA ASN A 453 23.00 24.15 -5.37
C ASN A 453 24.21 23.70 -6.22
N GLN A 454 24.70 24.55 -7.12
CA GLN A 454 25.91 24.29 -7.89
C GLN A 454 27.15 24.22 -6.99
N ALA A 455 27.27 25.13 -6.01
CA ALA A 455 28.37 25.09 -5.04
C ALA A 455 28.33 23.80 -4.19
N LEU A 456 27.14 23.38 -3.74
CA LEU A 456 26.96 22.10 -3.02
C LEU A 456 27.36 20.90 -3.89
N ALA A 457 26.98 20.87 -5.16
CA ALA A 457 27.37 19.82 -6.09
C ALA A 457 28.89 19.81 -6.36
N ALA A 458 29.53 20.98 -6.43
CA ALA A 458 30.97 21.08 -6.56
C ALA A 458 31.70 20.61 -5.29
N MET A 459 31.19 20.97 -4.11
CA MET A 459 31.73 20.54 -2.81
C MET A 459 31.53 19.04 -2.54
N SER A 460 30.45 18.43 -3.05
CA SER A 460 30.23 16.99 -2.92
C SER A 460 31.21 16.16 -3.75
N ASN A 461 31.67 16.70 -4.89
CA ASN A 461 32.69 16.12 -5.75
C ASN A 461 34.13 16.37 -5.25
N ASN A 462 34.31 17.07 -4.13
CA ASN A 462 35.63 17.39 -3.61
C ASN A 462 36.30 16.15 -2.97
N PRO A 463 37.48 15.72 -3.44
CA PRO A 463 38.17 14.53 -2.92
C PRO A 463 38.58 14.64 -1.44
N PHE A 464 38.65 15.86 -0.88
CA PHE A 464 39.00 16.11 0.51
C PHE A 464 37.85 15.90 1.50
N LYS A 465 36.61 15.68 1.04
CA LYS A 465 35.44 15.41 1.91
C LYS A 465 35.63 14.17 2.81
N LYS A 466 36.47 13.21 2.39
CA LYS A 466 36.83 11.99 3.15
C LYS A 466 38.10 12.12 3.99
N VAL A 467 38.89 13.18 3.83
CA VAL A 467 40.22 13.31 4.47
C VAL A 467 40.11 13.71 5.95
N GLY A 468 38.93 14.18 6.38
CA GLY A 468 38.60 14.38 7.80
C GLY A 468 38.25 13.11 8.59
N MET A 469 38.28 11.92 7.97
CA MET A 469 38.14 10.62 8.65
C MET A 469 39.49 9.89 8.77
N ILE A 470 40.60 10.60 9.00
CA ILE A 470 41.77 9.95 9.58
C ILE A 470 41.59 10.04 11.09
N SER A 471 41.09 8.95 11.68
CA SER A 471 41.13 8.77 13.12
C SER A 471 42.56 9.04 13.60
N SER A 472 42.75 10.03 14.47
CA SER A 472 44.02 10.16 15.17
C SER A 472 44.19 8.90 16.01
N GLN A 473 44.96 7.94 15.50
CA GLN A 473 45.59 6.97 16.37
C GLN A 473 46.48 7.79 17.30
N ASN A 474 46.04 7.96 18.54
CA ASN A 474 46.91 8.35 19.64
C ASN A 474 48.03 7.33 19.68
N ASN A 475 49.18 7.71 19.12
CA ASN A 475 50.41 6.96 19.28
C ASN A 475 50.91 7.26 20.70
N ASN A 476 50.37 6.54 21.68
CA ASN A 476 51.01 6.41 22.98
C ASN A 476 52.28 5.58 22.74
N GLY A 477 53.36 6.27 22.37
CA GLY A 477 54.70 5.74 22.47
C GLY A 477 54.97 5.40 23.93
N ALA A 478 54.98 4.10 24.22
CA ALA A 478 55.55 3.56 25.43
C ALA A 478 57.04 3.93 25.49
N LEU A 479 57.45 4.48 26.63
CA LEU A 479 58.81 4.36 27.16
C LEU A 479 59.00 2.96 27.74
#